data_AF-A0A927RUZ5-F1
#
_entry.id   AF-A0A927RUZ5-F1
#
_cell.length_a   1.000
_cell.length_b   1.000
_cell.length_c   1.000
_cell.angle_alpha   90.00
_cell.angle_beta   90.00
_cell.angle_gamma   90.00
#
_symmetry.space_group_name_H-M   'P 1'
#
loop_
_entity.id
_entity.type
_entity.pdbx_description
1 polymer ?
#
loop_
_entity_poly.entity_id
_entity_poly.type
_entity_poly.pdbx_seq_one_letter_code
_entity_poly.pdbx_strand_id
1 'polypeptide(L)'
;MLIRNATAFIGCRFEKGTDLRIMHGKVQEIGSGLCKGLYESELDLQGDYLLPGFVDVNVIVPQINNDADGIRSLQTLARSLYRQGVAAFVATSADVPAELLRRFCAHPPVRAARLLSVNHAADVGKDVSLRLNNLGDECPPIGMDEGSADGVLQMHDALNHLIHRCHISPENAVLMTTKNPADAIGEKRFGRLMVGLPAPLTRWSRGWTMVSAVDEHSAD
;
A
#
# COMPACT_ATOMS: atom_id res chain seq x y z
N MET A 1 -10.74 0.54 16.71
CA MET A 1 -11.46 1.48 15.83
C MET A 1 -12.40 0.70 14.95
N LEU A 2 -13.66 1.13 14.86
CA LEU A 2 -14.67 0.56 13.98
C LEU A 2 -14.83 1.41 12.72
N ILE A 3 -14.69 0.81 11.55
CA ILE A 3 -15.00 1.41 10.25
C ILE A 3 -16.37 0.92 9.81
N ARG A 4 -17.24 1.79 9.32
CA ARG A 4 -18.61 1.44 8.95
C ARG A 4 -18.98 1.79 7.53
N ASN A 5 -19.97 1.06 7.01
CA ASN A 5 -20.60 1.30 5.72
C ASN A 5 -19.60 1.40 4.56
N ALA A 6 -18.56 0.58 4.55
CA ALA A 6 -17.59 0.54 3.47
C ALA A 6 -18.13 -0.25 2.26
N THR A 7 -17.62 0.08 1.08
CA THR A 7 -17.54 -0.87 -0.04
C THR A 7 -16.15 -1.53 -0.01
N ALA A 8 -16.01 -2.62 0.75
CA ALA A 8 -14.73 -3.22 1.06
C ALA A 8 -14.27 -4.24 0.01
N PHE A 9 -12.98 -4.23 -0.36
CA PHE A 9 -12.41 -5.22 -1.27
C PHE A 9 -11.89 -6.44 -0.50
N ILE A 10 -12.71 -7.50 -0.41
CA ILE A 10 -12.46 -8.69 0.40
C ILE A 10 -12.49 -9.92 -0.50
N GLY A 11 -11.52 -10.82 -0.36
CA GLY A 11 -11.53 -12.08 -1.13
C GLY A 11 -11.57 -11.88 -2.65
N CYS A 12 -10.93 -10.81 -3.15
CA CYS A 12 -10.89 -10.42 -4.57
C CYS A 12 -12.23 -9.89 -5.15
N ARG A 13 -13.16 -9.43 -4.31
CA ARG A 13 -14.45 -8.85 -4.73
C ARG A 13 -14.84 -7.65 -3.86
N PHE A 14 -15.74 -6.81 -4.36
CA PHE A 14 -16.33 -5.72 -3.58
C PHE A 14 -17.56 -6.19 -2.81
N GLU A 15 -17.57 -5.92 -1.50
CA GLU A 15 -18.71 -6.16 -0.61
C GLU A 15 -19.21 -4.80 -0.09
N LYS A 16 -20.51 -4.53 -0.24
CA LYS A 16 -21.13 -3.26 0.18
C LYS A 16 -21.69 -3.37 1.60
N GLY A 17 -21.74 -2.25 2.31
CA GLY A 17 -22.29 -2.20 3.67
C GLY A 17 -21.44 -2.97 4.67
N THR A 18 -20.13 -3.06 4.39
CA THR A 18 -19.18 -3.79 5.22
C THR A 18 -18.70 -2.91 6.35
N ASP A 19 -18.71 -3.46 7.56
CA ASP A 19 -18.11 -2.91 8.76
C ASP A 19 -16.83 -3.68 9.07
N LEU A 20 -15.81 -2.98 9.56
CA LEU A 20 -14.49 -3.55 9.83
C LEU A 20 -13.91 -3.01 11.13
N ARG A 21 -13.42 -3.88 12.00
CA ARG A 21 -12.76 -3.50 13.25
C ARG A 21 -11.25 -3.64 13.10
N ILE A 22 -10.53 -2.56 13.43
CA ILE A 22 -9.07 -2.56 13.54
C ILE A 22 -8.68 -2.48 15.01
N MET A 23 -7.82 -3.40 15.45
CA MET A 23 -7.22 -3.41 16.79
C MET A 23 -5.75 -3.82 16.70
N HIS A 24 -4.87 -3.11 17.40
CA HIS A 24 -3.43 -3.40 17.44
C HIS A 24 -2.80 -3.46 16.04
N GLY A 25 -3.17 -2.52 15.18
CA GLY A 25 -2.71 -2.41 13.79
C GLY A 25 -3.13 -3.57 12.87
N LYS A 26 -4.13 -4.38 13.25
CA LYS A 26 -4.63 -5.52 12.47
C LYS A 26 -6.13 -5.48 12.31
N VAL A 27 -6.61 -6.10 11.24
CA VAL A 27 -8.04 -6.38 11.07
C VAL A 27 -8.46 -7.45 12.08
N GLN A 28 -9.32 -7.08 13.02
CA GLN A 28 -9.80 -7.97 14.07
C GLN A 28 -11.09 -8.69 13.65
N GLU A 29 -11.97 -7.99 12.95
CA GLU A 29 -13.30 -8.50 12.60
C GLU A 29 -13.80 -7.81 11.33
N ILE A 30 -14.51 -8.55 10.49
CA ILE A 30 -15.17 -8.04 9.30
C ILE A 30 -16.59 -8.60 9.28
N GLY A 31 -17.58 -7.75 9.04
CA GLY A 31 -18.98 -8.16 9.00
C GLY A 31 -19.89 -7.04 8.52
N SER A 32 -21.16 -7.12 8.91
CA SER A 32 -22.16 -6.09 8.64
C SER A 32 -22.94 -5.82 9.92
N GLY A 33 -23.16 -4.55 10.27
CA GLY A 33 -23.87 -4.17 11.49
C GLY A 33 -23.07 -4.44 12.76
N LEU A 34 -21.74 -4.32 12.72
CA LEU A 34 -20.90 -4.54 13.89
C LEU A 34 -21.26 -3.50 14.97
N CYS A 35 -21.46 -3.98 16.20
CA CYS A 35 -21.74 -3.10 17.33
C CYS A 35 -20.45 -2.41 17.79
N LYS A 36 -20.48 -1.09 17.90
CA LYS A 36 -19.39 -0.29 18.46
C LYS A 36 -19.13 -0.66 19.92
N GLY A 37 -17.86 -0.92 20.25
CA GLY A 37 -17.44 -1.17 21.63
C GLY A 37 -17.47 0.08 22.51
N LEU A 38 -17.47 -0.11 23.83
CA LEU A 38 -17.29 0.98 24.79
C LEU A 38 -15.89 1.60 24.58
N TYR A 39 -15.83 2.92 24.35
CA TYR A 39 -14.60 3.68 24.05
C TYR A 39 -13.94 3.37 22.70
N GLU A 40 -14.59 2.60 21.83
CA GLU A 40 -14.10 2.40 20.47
C GLU A 40 -14.37 3.64 19.61
N SER A 41 -13.34 4.17 18.95
CA SER A 41 -13.50 5.22 17.94
C SER A 41 -14.18 4.66 16.68
N GLU A 42 -14.94 5.48 15.97
CA GLU A 42 -15.76 5.07 14.82
C GLU A 42 -15.53 5.99 13.63
N LEU A 43 -15.43 5.40 12.43
CA LEU A 43 -15.27 6.08 11.16
C LEU A 43 -16.31 5.55 10.16
N ASP A 44 -17.29 6.37 9.80
CA ASP A 44 -18.27 6.02 8.75
C ASP A 44 -17.73 6.42 7.36
N LEU A 45 -17.62 5.44 6.46
CA LEU A 45 -17.14 5.64 5.09
C LEU A 45 -18.25 6.04 4.11
N GLN A 46 -19.53 6.01 4.52
CA GLN A 46 -20.66 6.42 3.68
C GLN A 46 -20.70 5.75 2.29
N GLY A 47 -20.25 4.50 2.21
CA GLY A 47 -20.18 3.71 0.98
C GLY A 47 -18.90 3.90 0.18
N ASP A 48 -17.95 4.71 0.62
CA ASP A 48 -16.62 4.81 0.00
C ASP A 48 -15.91 3.45 -0.04
N TYR A 49 -15.00 3.30 -0.99
CA TYR A 49 -14.25 2.06 -1.14
C TYR A 49 -13.17 1.93 -0.07
N LEU A 50 -13.04 0.73 0.49
CA LEU A 50 -11.99 0.37 1.43
C LEU A 50 -11.14 -0.74 0.83
N LEU A 51 -9.88 -0.42 0.53
CA LEU A 51 -8.95 -1.34 -0.12
C LEU A 51 -7.83 -1.74 0.83
N PRO A 52 -7.17 -2.90 0.62
CA PRO A 52 -5.86 -3.15 1.21
C PRO A 52 -4.88 -2.04 0.83
N GLY A 53 -3.93 -1.72 1.70
CA GLY A 53 -2.83 -0.85 1.28
C GLY A 53 -1.94 -1.52 0.23
N PHE A 54 -1.33 -0.69 -0.61
CA PHE A 54 -0.55 -1.12 -1.77
C PHE A 54 0.74 -1.85 -1.38
N VAL A 55 1.23 -2.68 -2.30
CA VAL A 55 2.55 -3.29 -2.21
C VAL A 55 3.38 -2.84 -3.40
N ASP A 56 4.40 -2.03 -3.13
CA ASP A 56 5.25 -1.43 -4.16
C ASP A 56 6.62 -2.12 -4.23
N VAL A 57 6.89 -2.81 -5.33
CA VAL A 57 8.16 -3.55 -5.52
C VAL A 57 9.21 -2.76 -6.29
N ASN A 58 8.93 -1.51 -6.66
CA ASN A 58 9.76 -0.70 -7.56
C ASN A 58 10.27 0.60 -6.93
N VAL A 59 10.24 0.70 -5.59
CA VAL A 59 10.68 1.91 -4.88
C VAL A 59 12.19 2.07 -5.02
N ILE A 60 12.63 3.11 -5.70
CA ILE A 60 14.05 3.47 -5.79
C ILE A 60 14.41 4.31 -4.56
N VAL A 61 15.44 3.88 -3.83
CA VAL A 61 15.99 4.61 -2.69
C VAL A 61 17.32 5.24 -3.13
N PRO A 62 17.47 6.58 -3.04
CA PRO A 62 18.72 7.26 -3.36
C PRO A 62 19.82 6.81 -2.40
N GLN A 63 21.07 7.14 -2.71
CA GLN A 63 22.19 6.85 -1.82
C GLN A 63 21.94 7.46 -0.43
N ILE A 64 22.10 6.64 0.61
CA ILE A 64 21.92 7.03 2.00
C ILE A 64 23.14 6.62 2.84
N ASN A 65 23.59 7.53 3.70
CA ASN A 65 24.73 7.29 4.58
C ASN A 65 24.37 6.33 5.72
N ASN A 66 25.36 5.60 6.25
CA ASN A 66 25.17 4.71 7.40
C ASN A 66 25.17 5.48 8.75
N ASP A 67 24.31 6.48 8.87
CA ASP A 67 24.26 7.36 10.04
C ASP A 67 22.81 7.62 10.49
N ALA A 68 22.64 8.52 11.46
CA ALA A 68 21.32 8.92 11.93
C ALA A 68 20.49 9.63 10.84
N ASP A 69 21.14 10.25 9.87
CA ASP A 69 20.50 11.03 8.82
C ASP A 69 19.93 10.10 7.76
N GLY A 70 20.68 9.05 7.38
CA GLY A 70 20.18 7.98 6.52
C GLY A 70 18.95 7.27 7.09
N ILE A 71 18.92 7.01 8.40
CA ILE A 71 17.73 6.45 9.06
C ILE A 71 16.54 7.41 8.97
N ARG A 72 16.75 8.71 9.23
CA ARG A 72 15.69 9.71 9.13
C ARG A 72 15.16 9.84 7.70
N SER A 73 16.02 9.72 6.69
CA SER A 73 15.63 9.71 5.29
C SER A 73 14.75 8.51 4.95
N LEU A 74 15.11 7.30 5.39
CA LEU A 74 14.26 6.11 5.19
C LEU A 74 12.92 6.23 5.93
N GLN A 75 12.91 6.75 7.15
CA GLN A 75 11.67 6.97 7.90
C GLN A 75 10.77 7.99 7.19
N THR A 76 11.35 9.04 6.63
CA THR A 76 10.63 10.06 5.85
C THR A 76 10.03 9.45 4.59
N LEU A 77 10.82 8.66 3.85
CA LEU A 77 10.35 7.93 2.68
C LEU A 77 9.19 6.98 3.03
N ALA A 78 9.37 6.13 4.03
CA ALA A 78 8.36 5.15 4.44
C ALA A 78 7.04 5.81 4.89
N ARG A 79 7.10 6.96 5.60
CA ARG A 79 5.91 7.76 5.94
C ARG A 79 5.29 8.43 4.72
N SER A 80 6.09 8.85 3.74
CA SER A 80 5.59 9.41 2.49
C SER A 80 4.80 8.37 1.70
N LEU A 81 5.38 7.19 1.48
CA LEU A 81 4.74 6.04 0.83
C LEU A 81 3.43 5.66 1.54
N TYR A 82 3.46 5.63 2.88
CA TYR A 82 2.26 5.35 3.68
C TYR A 82 1.12 6.32 3.43
N ARG A 83 1.40 7.63 3.38
CA ARG A 83 0.40 8.65 3.08
C ARG A 83 -0.20 8.50 1.68
N GLN A 84 0.56 7.93 0.76
CA GLN A 84 0.13 7.59 -0.60
C GLN A 84 -0.57 6.22 -0.69
N GLY A 85 -0.77 5.54 0.45
CA GLY A 85 -1.54 4.29 0.54
C GLY A 85 -0.71 3.02 0.47
N VAL A 86 0.62 3.13 0.42
CA VAL A 86 1.51 1.97 0.39
C VAL A 86 1.64 1.38 1.79
N ALA A 87 1.23 0.12 1.94
CA ALA A 87 1.36 -0.63 3.18
C ALA A 87 2.76 -1.22 3.32
N ALA A 88 3.36 -1.66 2.22
CA ALA A 88 4.65 -2.32 2.21
C ALA A 88 5.39 -2.09 0.89
N PHE A 89 6.72 -2.14 0.93
CA PHE A 89 7.53 -1.91 -0.25
C PHE A 89 8.84 -2.70 -0.25
N VAL A 90 9.38 -2.91 -1.45
CA VAL A 90 10.75 -3.38 -1.68
C VAL A 90 11.58 -2.19 -2.13
N ALA A 91 12.66 -1.93 -1.41
CA ALA A 91 13.60 -0.89 -1.81
C ALA A 91 14.57 -1.42 -2.87
N THR A 92 14.84 -0.62 -3.88
CA THR A 92 15.91 -0.84 -4.83
C THR A 92 16.96 0.23 -4.59
N SER A 93 18.20 -0.18 -4.28
CA SER A 93 19.27 0.80 -4.11
C SER A 93 20.62 0.28 -4.59
N ALA A 94 21.45 1.21 -5.08
CA ALA A 94 22.81 0.92 -5.45
C ALA A 94 23.66 0.57 -4.22
N ASP A 95 23.45 1.21 -3.06
CA ASP A 95 24.34 1.08 -1.90
C ASP A 95 23.62 1.43 -0.58
N VAL A 96 22.71 0.58 -0.10
CA VAL A 96 22.15 0.74 1.26
C VAL A 96 22.90 -0.17 2.24
N PRO A 97 23.53 0.39 3.30
CA PRO A 97 24.23 -0.39 4.30
C PRO A 97 23.31 -1.37 5.03
N ALA A 98 23.67 -2.66 5.10
CA ALA A 98 22.87 -3.69 5.76
C ALA A 98 22.57 -3.39 7.24
N GLU A 99 23.50 -2.77 7.95
CA GLU A 99 23.32 -2.37 9.35
C GLU A 99 22.25 -1.29 9.51
N LEU A 100 22.18 -0.35 8.58
CA LEU A 100 21.14 0.68 8.57
C LEU A 100 19.75 0.06 8.38
N LEU A 101 19.64 -0.94 7.50
CA LEU A 101 18.39 -1.68 7.29
C LEU A 101 17.96 -2.44 8.54
N ARG A 102 18.91 -3.10 9.21
CA ARG A 102 18.64 -3.81 10.48
C ARG A 102 18.10 -2.85 11.54
N ARG A 103 18.74 -1.68 11.70
CA ARG A 103 18.30 -0.65 12.65
C ARG A 103 16.90 -0.12 12.30
N PHE A 104 16.63 0.12 11.03
CA PHE A 104 15.31 0.55 10.56
C PHE A 104 14.23 -0.51 10.80
N CYS A 105 14.50 -1.78 10.47
CA CYS A 105 13.54 -2.87 10.65
C CYS A 105 13.27 -3.21 12.12
N ALA A 106 14.26 -3.02 13.00
CA ALA A 106 14.14 -3.24 14.44
C ALA A 106 13.21 -2.20 15.10
N HIS A 107 13.19 -0.97 14.59
CA HIS A 107 12.37 0.12 15.13
C HIS A 107 11.56 0.78 14.01
N PRO A 108 10.53 0.07 13.49
CA PRO A 108 9.72 0.60 12.42
C PRO A 108 8.98 1.87 12.90
N PRO A 109 8.99 2.95 12.10
CA PRO A 109 8.19 4.13 12.43
C PRO A 109 6.70 3.80 12.43
N VAL A 110 5.96 4.48 13.32
CA VAL A 110 4.49 4.46 13.35
C VAL A 110 3.96 5.12 12.07
N ARG A 111 2.86 4.59 11.51
CA ARG A 111 2.20 5.08 10.28
C ARG A 111 3.19 5.24 9.12
N ALA A 112 3.86 4.14 8.79
CA ALA A 112 4.86 4.08 7.74
C ALA A 112 4.76 2.76 6.97
N ALA A 113 5.10 2.80 5.69
CA ALA A 113 5.13 1.63 4.84
C ALA A 113 6.22 0.66 5.34
N ARG A 114 5.91 -0.63 5.34
CA ARG A 114 6.85 -1.65 5.80
C ARG A 114 7.87 -1.96 4.71
N LEU A 115 9.15 -1.78 5.03
CA LEU A 115 10.22 -2.31 4.18
C LEU A 115 10.25 -3.85 4.30
N LEU A 116 10.07 -4.53 3.16
CA LEU A 116 10.04 -6.00 3.06
C LEU A 116 11.43 -6.56 2.73
N SER A 117 12.09 -5.98 1.73
CA SER A 117 13.42 -6.38 1.29
C SER A 117 14.14 -5.23 0.59
N VAL A 118 15.42 -5.43 0.31
CA VAL A 118 16.23 -4.52 -0.51
C VAL A 118 16.87 -5.30 -1.65
N ASN A 119 16.69 -4.79 -2.86
CA ASN A 119 17.34 -5.29 -4.07
C ASN A 119 18.53 -4.39 -4.40
N HIS A 120 19.64 -4.99 -4.82
CA HIS A 120 20.78 -4.23 -5.32
C HIS A 120 20.46 -3.68 -6.72
N ALA A 121 20.84 -2.43 -7.01
CA ALA A 121 20.57 -1.82 -8.33
C ALA A 121 21.13 -2.65 -9.50
N ALA A 122 22.24 -3.38 -9.27
CA ALA A 122 22.83 -4.30 -10.25
C ALA A 122 21.95 -5.53 -10.56
N ASP A 123 21.07 -5.94 -9.64
CA ASP A 123 20.17 -7.08 -9.77
C ASP A 123 18.83 -6.71 -10.43
N VAL A 124 18.52 -5.40 -10.49
CA VAL A 124 17.29 -4.88 -11.10
C VAL A 124 17.18 -5.28 -12.57
N GLY A 125 18.30 -5.42 -13.26
CA GLY A 125 18.34 -5.85 -14.67
C GLY A 125 18.10 -7.33 -14.92
N LYS A 126 18.04 -8.20 -13.91
CA LYS A 126 17.94 -9.66 -14.11
C LYS A 126 16.62 -10.30 -13.67
N ASP A 127 15.90 -9.69 -12.73
CA ASP A 127 14.62 -10.24 -12.22
C ASP A 127 13.48 -9.22 -12.09
N VAL A 128 13.71 -7.90 -12.24
CA VAL A 128 12.65 -6.88 -12.04
C VAL A 128 11.82 -6.63 -13.30
N SER A 129 12.32 -7.02 -14.48
CA SER A 129 11.50 -7.12 -15.71
C SER A 129 10.34 -8.12 -15.59
N LEU A 130 10.25 -8.90 -14.51
CA LEU A 130 9.20 -9.91 -14.33
C LEU A 130 7.91 -9.43 -13.64
N ARG A 131 7.76 -8.17 -13.20
CA ARG A 131 6.61 -7.83 -12.30
C ARG A 131 5.80 -6.56 -12.58
N LEU A 132 6.33 -5.59 -13.31
CA LEU A 132 5.47 -4.58 -13.97
C LEU A 132 4.93 -5.08 -15.33
N ASN A 133 5.56 -6.10 -15.92
CA ASN A 133 5.11 -6.76 -17.17
C ASN A 133 3.96 -7.78 -16.97
N ASN A 134 3.31 -7.80 -15.81
CA ASN A 134 2.02 -8.49 -15.64
C ASN A 134 0.83 -7.63 -16.07
N LEU A 135 1.08 -6.38 -16.48
CA LEU A 135 0.28 -5.77 -17.53
C LEU A 135 0.71 -6.47 -18.80
N GLY A 136 -0.11 -7.41 -19.30
CA GLY A 136 0.10 -7.94 -20.65
C GLY A 136 0.24 -6.78 -21.65
N ASP A 137 0.73 -7.08 -22.86
CA ASP A 137 0.99 -6.16 -23.97
C ASP A 137 -0.18 -5.22 -24.40
N GLU A 138 -1.25 -5.14 -23.62
CA GLU A 138 -2.49 -4.38 -23.83
C GLU A 138 -2.57 -3.02 -23.10
N CYS A 139 -1.75 -2.76 -22.08
CA CYS A 139 -1.77 -1.44 -21.40
C CYS A 139 -0.68 -0.55 -22.02
N PRO A 140 -1.05 0.56 -22.70
CA PRO A 140 -0.07 1.47 -23.30
C PRO A 140 0.92 1.94 -22.23
N PRO A 141 2.19 2.21 -22.60
CA PRO A 141 3.18 2.69 -21.64
C PRO A 141 2.59 3.86 -20.88
N ILE A 142 2.51 3.73 -19.55
CA ILE A 142 2.00 4.80 -18.69
C ILE A 142 2.98 5.95 -18.85
N GLY A 143 2.64 6.91 -19.71
CA GLY A 143 3.42 8.11 -19.91
C GLY A 143 3.63 8.78 -18.57
N MET A 144 4.89 9.00 -18.22
CA MET A 144 5.28 9.86 -17.11
C MET A 144 4.72 11.25 -17.43
N ASP A 145 3.65 11.68 -16.76
CA ASP A 145 3.20 13.06 -16.90
C ASP A 145 4.33 13.97 -16.39
N GLU A 146 4.72 14.96 -17.19
CA GLU A 146 5.89 15.84 -17.01
C GLU A 146 5.85 16.72 -15.72
N GLY A 147 4.92 16.46 -14.81
CA GLY A 147 4.75 17.15 -13.53
C GLY A 147 5.30 16.42 -12.30
N SER A 148 5.68 15.14 -12.39
CA SER A 148 6.34 14.46 -11.28
C SER A 148 7.84 14.77 -11.31
N ALA A 149 8.29 15.72 -10.49
CA ALA A 149 9.69 16.17 -10.43
C ALA A 149 10.72 15.04 -10.18
N ASP A 150 10.27 13.83 -9.81
CA ASP A 150 11.12 12.68 -9.48
C ASP A 150 10.90 11.43 -10.37
N GLY A 151 10.04 11.47 -11.40
CA GLY A 151 9.89 10.37 -12.36
C GLY A 151 9.37 9.02 -11.83
N VAL A 152 8.87 8.97 -10.59
CA VAL A 152 8.29 7.76 -9.98
C VAL A 152 6.76 7.88 -9.97
N LEU A 153 6.07 6.98 -10.68
CA LEU A 153 4.62 6.87 -10.65
C LEU A 153 4.16 6.50 -9.24
N GLN A 154 3.30 7.33 -8.63
CA GLN A 154 2.75 7.06 -7.31
C GLN A 154 1.71 5.94 -7.40
N MET A 155 1.66 5.05 -6.40
CA MET A 155 0.79 3.86 -6.48
C MET A 155 -0.71 4.17 -6.58
N HIS A 156 -1.16 5.28 -6.00
CA HIS A 156 -2.55 5.70 -6.15
C HIS A 156 -2.85 6.21 -7.58
N ASP A 157 -1.91 6.91 -8.20
CA ASP A 157 -2.03 7.30 -9.62
C ASP A 157 -1.98 6.08 -10.53
N ALA A 158 -1.17 5.07 -10.19
CA ALA A 158 -1.14 3.80 -10.92
C ALA A 158 -2.51 3.11 -10.90
N LEU A 159 -3.16 2.98 -9.73
CA LEU A 159 -4.51 2.41 -9.64
C LEU A 159 -5.51 3.21 -10.50
N ASN A 160 -5.47 4.54 -10.40
CA ASN A 160 -6.34 5.43 -11.16
C ASN A 160 -6.15 5.27 -12.68
N HIS A 161 -4.90 5.23 -13.14
CA HIS A 161 -4.56 5.00 -14.54
C HIS A 161 -5.02 3.64 -15.06
N LEU A 162 -4.88 2.58 -14.27
CA LEU A 162 -5.35 1.25 -14.67
C LEU A 162 -6.85 1.25 -14.95
N ILE A 163 -7.64 1.90 -14.09
CA ILE A 163 -9.09 1.93 -14.20
C ILE A 163 -9.56 2.86 -15.33
N HIS A 164 -9.01 4.08 -15.41
CA HIS A 164 -9.55 5.11 -16.30
C HIS A 164 -8.86 5.19 -17.66
N ARG A 165 -7.54 4.92 -17.74
CA ARG A 165 -6.77 5.00 -18.99
C ARG A 165 -6.59 3.63 -19.65
N CYS A 166 -6.29 2.59 -18.88
CA CYS A 166 -6.15 1.22 -19.42
C CYS A 166 -7.46 0.40 -19.41
N HIS A 167 -8.56 0.98 -18.92
CA HIS A 167 -9.89 0.34 -18.88
C HIS A 167 -9.91 -1.05 -18.20
N ILE A 168 -8.99 -1.27 -17.26
CA ILE A 168 -8.96 -2.48 -16.43
C ILE A 168 -10.10 -2.38 -15.42
N SER A 169 -10.87 -3.47 -15.26
CA SER A 169 -11.91 -3.55 -14.24
C SER A 169 -11.34 -3.22 -12.85
N PRO A 170 -12.06 -2.48 -11.99
CA PRO A 170 -11.56 -2.11 -10.67
C PRO A 170 -11.03 -3.28 -9.84
N GLU A 171 -11.69 -4.44 -9.89
CA GLU A 171 -11.25 -5.65 -9.19
C GLU A 171 -9.83 -6.07 -9.58
N ASN A 172 -9.57 -6.15 -10.89
CA ASN A 172 -8.25 -6.49 -11.42
C ASN A 172 -7.22 -5.40 -11.15
N ALA A 173 -7.60 -4.12 -11.24
CA ALA A 173 -6.69 -3.01 -10.98
C ALA A 173 -6.24 -2.98 -9.49
N VAL A 174 -7.16 -3.25 -8.56
CA VAL A 174 -6.83 -3.40 -7.13
C VAL A 174 -5.91 -4.60 -6.92
N LEU A 175 -6.17 -5.74 -7.57
CA LEU A 175 -5.28 -6.91 -7.46
C LEU A 175 -3.86 -6.61 -7.97
N MET A 176 -3.73 -5.90 -9.09
CA MET A 176 -2.45 -5.51 -9.69
C MET A 176 -1.61 -4.58 -8.79
N THR A 177 -2.24 -3.81 -7.90
CA THR A 177 -1.56 -2.85 -7.02
C THR A 177 -1.44 -3.32 -5.56
N THR A 178 -2.08 -4.44 -5.19
CA THR A 178 -2.09 -4.96 -3.82
C THR A 178 -1.59 -6.41 -3.75
N LYS A 179 -2.47 -7.38 -4.01
CA LYS A 179 -2.22 -8.81 -3.82
C LYS A 179 -1.18 -9.37 -4.79
N ASN A 180 -1.25 -9.01 -6.07
CA ASN A 180 -0.40 -9.59 -7.10
C ASN A 180 1.10 -9.29 -6.88
N PRO A 181 1.52 -8.03 -6.65
CA PRO A 181 2.91 -7.72 -6.34
C PRO A 181 3.38 -8.35 -5.01
N ALA A 182 2.47 -8.58 -4.05
CA ALA A 182 2.77 -9.30 -2.81
C ALA A 182 2.95 -10.82 -3.00
N ASP A 183 2.23 -11.44 -3.95
CA ASP A 183 2.31 -12.87 -4.24
C ASP A 183 3.52 -13.27 -5.08
N ALA A 184 3.82 -12.47 -6.11
CA ALA A 184 5.21 -12.22 -6.50
C ALA A 184 6.02 -11.91 -5.23
N ILE A 185 7.29 -12.14 -5.02
CA ILE A 185 8.02 -11.88 -3.73
C ILE A 185 7.59 -12.76 -2.55
N GLY A 186 6.44 -13.43 -2.59
CA GLY A 186 6.04 -14.41 -1.58
C GLY A 186 5.53 -13.82 -0.25
N GLU A 187 5.18 -12.54 -0.22
CA GLU A 187 4.56 -11.88 0.94
C GLU A 187 3.07 -12.25 1.06
N LYS A 188 2.64 -12.62 2.26
CA LYS A 188 1.25 -13.08 2.53
C LYS A 188 0.50 -12.19 3.49
N ARG A 189 1.19 -11.26 4.16
CA ARG A 189 0.63 -10.38 5.18
C ARG A 189 0.07 -9.09 4.60
N PHE A 190 0.70 -8.53 3.56
CA PHE A 190 0.30 -7.25 2.96
C PHE A 190 -0.46 -7.43 1.64
N GLY A 191 -1.09 -6.35 1.17
CA GLY A 191 -1.85 -6.34 -0.08
C GLY A 191 -3.19 -7.09 -0.01
N ARG A 192 -3.71 -7.34 1.20
CA ARG A 192 -4.91 -8.14 1.44
C ARG A 192 -5.76 -7.55 2.57
N LEU A 193 -7.08 -7.66 2.44
CA LEU A 193 -8.04 -7.29 3.48
C LEU A 193 -8.65 -8.58 4.03
N MET A 194 -8.17 -9.01 5.21
CA MET A 194 -8.58 -10.26 5.85
C MET A 194 -8.33 -10.18 7.35
N VAL A 195 -9.17 -10.84 8.14
CA VAL A 195 -8.99 -10.97 9.59
C VAL A 195 -7.60 -11.53 9.93
N GLY A 196 -6.95 -10.93 10.91
CA GLY A 196 -5.60 -11.26 11.38
C GLY A 196 -4.47 -10.58 10.62
N LEU A 197 -4.73 -9.96 9.47
CA LEU A 197 -3.71 -9.29 8.67
C LEU A 197 -3.49 -7.83 9.10
N PRO A 198 -2.29 -7.27 8.86
CA PRO A 198 -2.00 -5.86 9.06
C PRO A 198 -2.98 -4.92 8.34
N ALA A 199 -3.36 -3.85 9.03
CA ALA A 199 -4.15 -2.75 8.50
C ALA A 199 -3.32 -1.47 8.56
N PRO A 200 -2.59 -1.19 7.49
CA PRO A 200 -2.96 0.03 6.78
C PRO A 200 -3.80 -0.29 5.56
N LEU A 201 -4.98 0.31 5.56
CA LEU A 201 -5.96 0.25 4.49
C LEU A 201 -5.98 1.60 3.77
N THR A 202 -6.69 1.67 2.66
CA THR A 202 -6.88 2.93 1.93
C THR A 202 -8.35 3.19 1.69
N ARG A 203 -8.77 4.44 1.98
CA ARG A 203 -10.11 4.95 1.68
C ARG A 203 -10.09 5.62 0.32
N TRP A 204 -11.07 5.30 -0.51
CA TRP A 204 -11.22 5.81 -1.86
C TRP A 204 -12.64 6.30 -2.10
N SER A 205 -12.75 7.45 -2.75
CA SER A 205 -14.05 7.98 -3.16
C SER A 205 -14.69 7.06 -4.21
N ARG A 206 -16.00 7.23 -4.42
CA ARG A 206 -16.72 6.52 -5.50
C ARG A 206 -16.18 6.80 -6.90
N GLY A 207 -15.43 7.89 -7.08
CA GLY A 207 -14.75 8.28 -8.31
C GLY A 207 -13.29 7.85 -8.39
N TRP A 208 -12.87 6.84 -7.63
CA TRP A 208 -11.50 6.29 -7.66
C TRP A 208 -10.40 7.32 -7.38
N THR A 209 -10.70 8.28 -6.50
CA THR A 209 -9.69 9.19 -5.94
C THR A 209 -9.36 8.76 -4.52
N MET A 210 -8.08 8.59 -4.21
CA MET A 210 -7.66 8.27 -2.84
C MET A 210 -7.99 9.43 -1.90
N VAL A 211 -8.69 9.12 -0.80
CA VAL A 211 -9.03 10.11 0.23
C VAL A 211 -7.94 10.12 1.30
N SER A 212 -7.60 8.95 1.84
CA SER A 212 -6.58 8.81 2.88
C SER A 212 -6.15 7.36 3.10
N ALA A 213 -4.99 7.18 3.74
CA ALA A 213 -4.68 5.93 4.43
C ALA A 213 -5.55 5.81 5.70
N VAL A 214 -5.99 4.60 6.01
CA VAL A 214 -6.84 4.28 7.15
C VAL A 214 -6.17 3.24 8.03
N ASP A 215 -6.05 3.58 9.31
CA ASP A 215 -5.47 2.78 10.38
C ASP A 215 -6.21 3.04 11.69
N GLU A 216 -5.81 2.36 12.77
CA GLU A 216 -6.48 2.45 14.08
C GLU A 216 -6.56 3.86 14.70
N HIS A 217 -5.78 4.83 14.20
CA HIS A 217 -5.73 6.23 14.66
C HIS A 217 -6.44 7.19 13.70
N SER A 218 -7.19 6.68 12.71
CA SER A 218 -7.79 7.51 11.66
C SER A 218 -9.13 8.14 12.04
N ALA A 219 -9.63 7.86 13.24
CA ALA A 219 -10.83 8.47 13.82
C ALA A 219 -10.51 9.52 14.90
N ASP A 220 -9.21 9.77 15.16
CA ASP A 220 -8.70 10.82 16.06
C ASP A 220 -8.41 12.10 15.26
#